data_AF-A0A921L9E9-F1
#
_entry.id   AF-A0A921L9E9-F1
#
_cell.length_a   1.000
_cell.length_b   1.000
_cell.length_c   1.000
_cell.angle_alpha   90.00
_cell.angle_beta   90.00
_cell.angle_gamma   90.00
#
_symmetry.space_group_name_H-M   'P 1'
#
loop_
_entity.id
_entity.type
_entity.pdbx_description
1 polymer ?
#
loop_
_entity_poly.entity_id
_entity_poly.type
_entity_poly.pdbx_seq_one_letter_code
_entity_poly.pdbx_strand_id
1 'polypeptide(L)'
;MNIKKIAASILTVTTLALMGISTQTQTVNAAVASADTSSVIYITNSNGAPLYSLSNDTMSTTSRSLANKSAWITNKVANVNGVTYYQVATNTWVSAHDLSTEEPVTALDKTMYVQANGDVNIYDAPNGNYVSSISGGSSLHVYASKTDANNTTWYDVG
;
A
#
# COMPACT_ATOMS: atom_id res chain seq x y z
N MET A 1 -14.48 8.07 8.02
CA MET A 1 -14.60 6.79 8.74
C MET A 1 -15.16 5.77 7.78
N ASN A 2 -14.31 5.00 7.08
CA ASN A 2 -14.76 3.93 6.20
C ASN A 2 -13.97 2.67 6.58
N ILE A 3 -14.57 1.80 7.39
CA ILE A 3 -14.05 0.47 7.71
C ILE A 3 -14.50 -0.43 6.55
N LYS A 4 -13.56 -0.96 5.77
CA LYS A 4 -13.84 -1.85 4.63
C LYS A 4 -13.55 -3.28 5.05
N LYS A 5 -14.54 -4.16 5.09
CA LYS A 5 -14.33 -5.57 5.50
C LYS A 5 -13.78 -6.36 4.31
N ILE A 6 -12.80 -7.22 4.57
CA ILE A 6 -12.02 -7.89 3.52
C ILE A 6 -11.95 -9.39 3.80
N ALA A 7 -12.26 -10.22 2.80
CA ALA A 7 -12.17 -11.69 2.88
C ALA A 7 -10.83 -12.21 2.35
N ALA A 8 -10.29 -13.28 2.96
CA ALA A 8 -9.12 -14.03 2.48
C ALA A 8 -9.27 -15.55 2.59
N SER A 9 -8.70 -16.26 1.62
CA SER A 9 -8.41 -17.70 1.63
C SER A 9 -7.23 -17.90 0.67
N ILE A 10 -6.14 -18.65 0.88
CA ILE A 10 -5.77 -19.78 1.74
C ILE A 10 -4.22 -19.68 1.87
N LEU A 11 -3.60 -19.84 3.05
CA LEU A 11 -2.26 -20.44 3.25
C LEU A 11 -1.91 -20.52 4.76
N THR A 12 -1.20 -21.58 5.11
CA THR A 12 -0.97 -22.13 6.46
C THR A 12 -0.31 -21.16 7.47
N VAL A 13 -0.86 -21.16 8.70
CA VAL A 13 -0.39 -20.43 9.88
C VAL A 13 1.06 -20.77 10.27
N THR A 14 1.89 -19.75 10.44
CA THR A 14 2.95 -19.74 11.45
C THR A 14 2.82 -18.47 12.30
N THR A 15 2.76 -18.69 13.61
CA THR A 15 2.46 -17.74 14.68
C THR A 15 3.49 -16.62 14.83
N LEU A 16 3.05 -15.40 15.15
CA LEU A 16 3.90 -14.37 15.78
C LEU A 16 3.58 -14.29 17.28
N ALA A 17 4.59 -14.57 18.11
CA ALA A 17 4.56 -14.33 19.54
C ALA A 17 4.75 -12.82 19.81
N LEU A 18 3.85 -12.24 20.59
CA LEU A 18 3.96 -10.87 21.09
C LEU A 18 4.76 -10.88 22.40
N MET A 19 5.97 -10.31 22.41
CA MET A 19 6.70 -10.01 23.64
C MET A 19 6.56 -8.51 23.96
N GLY A 20 6.35 -8.19 25.25
CA GLY A 20 6.37 -6.82 25.79
C GLY A 20 7.72 -6.12 25.54
N ILE A 21 8.01 -4.89 25.99
CA ILE A 21 7.87 -4.37 27.35
C ILE A 21 8.09 -2.83 27.33
N SER A 22 7.43 -2.15 28.27
CA SER A 22 7.80 -0.93 29.03
C SER A 22 8.44 0.30 28.37
N THR A 23 7.77 1.43 28.58
CA THR A 23 8.21 2.83 28.42
C THR A 23 9.31 3.23 29.42
N GLN A 24 10.38 3.87 28.95
CA GLN A 24 11.26 4.68 29.79
C GLN A 24 11.63 5.97 29.05
N THR A 25 11.34 7.11 29.70
CA THR A 25 11.65 8.46 29.25
C THR A 25 13.13 8.76 29.43
N GLN A 26 13.82 9.12 28.35
CA GLN A 26 15.14 9.77 28.40
C GLN A 26 15.13 10.99 27.48
N THR A 27 15.41 12.16 28.07
CA THR A 27 15.71 13.39 27.35
C THR A 27 17.12 13.28 26.78
N VAL A 28 17.23 12.94 25.50
CA VAL A 28 18.48 13.04 24.73
C VAL A 28 18.35 14.17 23.72
N ASN A 29 19.37 15.01 23.62
CA ASN A 29 19.51 16.01 22.57
C ASN A 29 19.22 15.34 21.21
N ALA A 30 18.22 15.84 20.49
CA ALA A 30 17.84 15.30 19.20
C ALA A 30 18.96 15.56 18.18
N ALA A 31 19.91 14.64 18.09
CA ALA A 31 20.39 14.28 16.76
C ALA A 31 19.13 13.89 16.00
N VAL A 32 18.71 14.72 15.05
CA VAL A 32 17.67 14.33 14.10
C VAL A 32 18.27 13.19 13.28
N ALA A 33 18.19 11.98 13.82
CA ALA A 33 18.20 10.80 12.99
C ALA A 33 16.97 10.98 12.12
N SER A 34 17.16 11.54 10.92
CA SER A 34 16.19 11.41 9.85
C SER A 34 16.01 9.90 9.71
N ALA A 35 14.95 9.38 10.31
CA ALA A 35 14.59 7.99 10.12
C ALA A 35 14.39 7.86 8.61
N ASP A 36 15.34 7.22 7.94
CA ASP A 36 15.29 6.94 6.52
C ASP A 36 14.26 5.84 6.31
N THR A 37 13.01 6.13 6.67
CA THR A 37 11.88 5.22 6.53
C THR A 37 11.52 5.20 5.07
N SER A 38 12.18 4.29 4.37
CA SER A 38 11.78 3.88 3.04
C SER A 38 10.31 3.46 3.07
N SER A 39 9.52 4.04 2.17
CA SER A 39 8.11 3.73 1.95
C SER A 39 7.91 3.25 0.52
N VAL A 40 6.81 2.55 0.25
CA VAL A 40 6.45 2.15 -1.11
C VAL A 40 5.38 3.10 -1.64
N ILE A 41 5.58 3.58 -2.87
CA ILE A 41 4.60 4.34 -3.64
C ILE A 41 4.16 3.55 -4.87
N TYR A 42 2.96 3.82 -5.35
CA TYR A 42 2.35 3.13 -6.48
C TYR A 42 1.93 4.13 -7.54
N ILE A 43 2.32 3.89 -8.79
CA ILE A 43 1.95 4.78 -9.89
C ILE A 43 0.50 4.54 -10.30
N THR A 44 -0.35 5.54 -10.13
CA THR A 44 -1.79 5.45 -10.36
C THR A 44 -2.25 6.17 -11.63
N ASN A 45 -1.45 7.10 -12.16
CA ASN A 45 -1.76 7.77 -13.42
C ASN A 45 -1.82 6.76 -14.58
N SER A 46 -2.94 6.72 -15.31
CA SER A 46 -3.18 5.77 -16.41
C SER A 46 -2.16 5.88 -17.55
N ASN A 47 -1.59 7.06 -17.75
CA ASN A 47 -0.57 7.32 -18.76
C ASN A 47 0.86 7.05 -18.26
N GLY A 48 1.00 6.56 -17.03
CA GLY A 48 2.28 6.50 -16.31
C GLY A 48 2.66 7.83 -15.69
N ALA A 49 3.75 7.83 -14.93
CA ALA A 49 4.23 9.01 -14.23
C ALA A 49 5.54 9.53 -14.85
N PRO A 50 5.60 10.79 -15.33
CA PRO A 50 6.85 11.37 -15.79
C PRO A 50 7.90 11.40 -14.67
N LEU A 51 9.15 11.13 -15.04
CA LEU A 51 10.28 11.28 -14.14
C LEU A 51 10.86 12.68 -14.25
N TYR A 52 11.28 13.23 -13.12
CA TYR A 52 11.86 14.54 -12.98
C TYR A 52 13.27 14.49 -12.41
N SER A 53 14.09 15.48 -12.74
CA SER A 53 15.36 15.75 -12.09
C SER A 53 15.30 17.09 -11.34
N LEU A 54 16.00 17.16 -10.21
CA LEU A 54 16.13 18.37 -9.42
C LEU A 54 17.48 19.04 -9.75
N SER A 55 17.44 20.33 -10.08
CA SER A 55 18.63 21.16 -10.28
C SER A 55 18.30 22.60 -9.93
N ASN A 56 19.13 23.24 -9.09
CA ASN A 56 18.94 24.63 -8.63
C ASN A 56 17.50 24.90 -8.16
N ASP A 57 16.99 24.05 -7.27
CA ASP A 57 15.61 24.10 -6.74
C ASP A 57 14.50 24.08 -7.79
N THR A 58 14.83 23.64 -9.01
CA THR A 58 13.90 23.55 -10.14
C THR A 58 13.69 22.08 -10.51
N MET A 59 12.41 21.69 -10.61
CA MET A 59 12.01 20.36 -11.06
C MET A 59 11.85 20.36 -12.58
N SER A 60 12.64 19.56 -13.30
CA SER A 60 12.58 19.45 -14.76
C SER A 60 12.15 18.06 -15.21
N THR A 61 11.18 17.98 -16.12
CA THR A 61 10.76 16.69 -16.71
C THR A 61 11.87 16.07 -17.53
N THR A 62 12.00 14.75 -17.46
CA THR A 62 12.88 13.94 -18.30
C THR A 62 12.09 13.26 -19.43
N SER A 63 12.76 12.57 -20.34
CA SER A 63 12.13 11.74 -21.38
C SER A 63 11.68 10.35 -20.90
N ARG A 64 11.78 10.08 -19.59
CA ARG A 64 11.47 8.78 -18.98
C ARG A 64 10.20 8.88 -18.15
N SER A 65 9.50 7.75 -18.05
CA SER A 65 8.33 7.60 -17.19
C SER A 65 8.32 6.26 -16.49
N LEU A 66 7.57 6.20 -15.39
CA LEU A 66 7.25 4.98 -14.68
C LEU A 66 5.90 4.45 -15.18
N ALA A 67 5.81 3.15 -15.39
CA ALA A 67 4.59 2.51 -15.88
C ALA A 67 3.45 2.61 -14.84
N ASN A 68 2.21 2.73 -15.31
CA ASN A 68 1.03 2.58 -14.47
C ASN A 68 1.06 1.24 -13.71
N LYS A 69 0.60 1.24 -12.44
CA LYS A 69 0.62 0.10 -11.50
C LYS A 69 2.00 -0.43 -11.11
N SER A 70 3.09 0.27 -11.45
CA SER A 70 4.40 -0.06 -10.90
C SER A 70 4.56 0.46 -9.47
N ALA A 71 5.26 -0.30 -8.63
CA ALA A 71 5.58 0.06 -7.25
C ALA A 71 7.05 0.47 -7.14
N TRP A 72 7.33 1.50 -6.34
CA TRP A 72 8.67 2.05 -6.19
C TRP A 72 8.95 2.39 -4.73
N ILE A 73 10.19 2.13 -4.30
CA ILE A 73 10.65 2.54 -2.98
C ILE A 73 11.03 4.02 -3.06
N THR A 74 10.62 4.78 -2.04
CA THR A 74 11.00 6.15 -1.85
C THR A 74 11.44 6.40 -0.43
N ASN A 75 12.48 7.20 -0.26
CA ASN A 75 13.02 7.56 1.04
C ASN A 75 13.27 9.08 1.18
N LYS A 76 13.00 9.85 0.13
CA LYS A 76 13.09 11.31 0.16
C LYS A 76 11.87 11.94 -0.48
N VAL A 77 11.44 13.03 0.13
CA VAL A 77 10.36 13.88 -0.35
C VAL A 77 10.90 15.30 -0.50
N ALA A 78 10.55 15.95 -1.60
CA ALA A 78 10.84 17.37 -1.84
C ALA A 78 9.54 18.09 -2.15
N ASN A 79 9.38 19.32 -1.64
CA ASN A 79 8.34 20.23 -2.09
C ASN A 79 9.00 21.33 -2.92
N VAL A 80 8.63 21.43 -4.19
CA VAL A 80 9.16 22.42 -5.12
C VAL A 80 7.97 23.16 -5.71
N ASN A 81 7.91 24.48 -5.49
CA ASN A 81 6.81 25.34 -5.94
C ASN A 81 5.41 24.83 -5.55
N GLY A 82 5.27 24.27 -4.34
CA GLY A 82 4.00 23.74 -3.84
C GLY A 82 3.64 22.34 -4.34
N VAL A 83 4.45 21.73 -5.22
CA VAL A 83 4.26 20.35 -5.67
C VAL A 83 5.18 19.42 -4.89
N THR A 84 4.59 18.36 -4.34
CA THR A 84 5.34 17.31 -3.64
C THR A 84 5.89 16.29 -4.64
N TYR A 85 7.15 15.93 -4.49
CA TYR A 85 7.85 14.93 -5.29
C TYR A 85 8.50 13.88 -4.40
N TYR A 86 8.51 12.64 -4.88
CA TYR A 86 9.10 11.48 -4.20
C TYR A 86 10.30 10.98 -4.99
N GLN A 87 11.45 10.80 -4.34
CA GLN A 87 12.65 10.27 -4.99
C GLN A 87 12.53 8.77 -5.18
N VAL A 88 12.82 8.27 -6.38
CA VAL A 88 12.79 6.83 -6.74
C VAL A 88 14.16 6.30 -7.17
N ALA A 89 15.10 7.19 -7.48
CA ALA A 89 16.53 6.88 -7.69
C ALA A 89 17.35 8.17 -7.52
N THR A 90 18.69 8.08 -7.61
CA THR A 90 19.59 9.23 -7.55
C THR A 90 19.16 10.32 -8.53
N ASN A 91 18.85 11.51 -7.97
CA ASN A 91 18.30 12.66 -8.69
C ASN A 91 17.13 12.36 -9.65
N THR A 92 16.31 11.34 -9.32
CA THR A 92 15.17 10.91 -10.12
C THR A 92 13.93 10.89 -9.23
N TRP A 93 12.91 11.64 -9.65
CA TRP A 93 11.77 11.94 -8.81
C TRP A 93 10.46 11.77 -9.58
N VAL A 94 9.37 11.57 -8.85
CA VAL A 94 8.02 11.48 -9.39
C VAL A 94 7.06 12.39 -8.63
N SER A 95 6.11 12.99 -9.31
CA SER A 95 5.11 13.89 -8.72
C SER A 95 4.10 13.12 -7.86
N ALA A 96 3.73 13.70 -6.72
CA ALA A 96 2.66 13.18 -5.86
C ALA A 96 1.30 13.10 -6.58
N HIS A 97 1.11 13.88 -7.65
CA HIS A 97 -0.12 13.85 -8.45
C HIS A 97 -0.30 12.55 -9.25
N ASP A 98 0.77 11.80 -9.50
CA ASP A 98 0.75 10.62 -10.37
C ASP A 98 0.81 9.29 -9.60
N LEU A 99 0.74 9.34 -8.26
CA LEU A 99 0.97 8.20 -7.39
C LEU A 99 0.00 8.14 -6.21
N SER A 100 0.05 7.01 -5.51
CA SER A 100 -0.57 6.74 -4.23
C SER A 100 0.47 6.19 -3.25
N THR A 101 0.36 6.56 -1.98
CA THR A 101 1.10 5.90 -0.88
C THR A 101 0.35 4.69 -0.32
N GLU A 102 -0.88 4.47 -0.76
CA GLU A 102 -1.67 3.27 -0.48
C GLU A 102 -1.53 2.27 -1.64
N GLU A 103 -1.51 0.98 -1.29
CA GLU A 103 -1.52 -0.11 -2.25
C GLU A 103 -2.70 0.01 -3.23
N PRO A 104 -2.47 -0.21 -4.54
CA PRO A 104 -3.49 -0.07 -5.54
C PRO A 104 -4.57 -1.14 -5.33
N VAL A 105 -5.81 -0.68 -5.23
CA VAL A 105 -6.98 -1.55 -5.29
C VAL A 105 -7.46 -1.66 -6.73
N THR A 106 -7.77 -2.87 -7.16
CA THR A 106 -8.53 -3.08 -8.39
C THR A 106 -10.00 -2.94 -8.04
N ALA A 107 -10.64 -1.86 -8.49
CA ALA A 107 -12.09 -1.72 -8.34
C ALA A 107 -12.78 -2.89 -9.06
N LEU A 108 -13.66 -3.55 -8.33
CA LEU A 108 -14.57 -4.57 -8.81
C LEU A 108 -16.00 -4.10 -8.54
N ASP A 109 -16.97 -4.84 -9.03
CA ASP A 109 -18.39 -4.67 -8.69
C ASP A 109 -19.11 -5.93 -9.14
N LYS A 110 -18.85 -7.05 -8.46
CA LYS A 110 -19.26 -8.38 -8.93
C LYS A 110 -19.72 -9.27 -7.79
N THR A 111 -20.76 -10.07 -8.04
CA THR A 111 -21.06 -11.24 -7.21
C THR A 111 -20.08 -12.37 -7.54
N MET A 112 -19.35 -12.85 -6.54
CA MET A 112 -18.45 -14.00 -6.62
C MET A 112 -18.99 -15.15 -5.76
N TYR A 113 -18.53 -16.38 -5.99
CA TYR A 113 -18.86 -17.56 -5.19
C TYR A 113 -17.63 -18.04 -4.43
N VAL A 114 -17.79 -18.39 -3.15
CA VAL A 114 -16.72 -18.93 -2.31
C VAL A 114 -16.47 -20.38 -2.69
N GLN A 115 -15.34 -20.66 -3.35
CA GLN A 115 -14.94 -22.02 -3.71
C GLN A 115 -14.06 -22.64 -2.62
N ALA A 116 -14.67 -23.07 -1.51
CA ALA A 116 -13.98 -23.72 -0.39
C ALA A 116 -14.77 -24.92 0.14
N ASN A 117 -14.07 -25.95 0.62
CA ASN A 117 -14.67 -27.07 1.36
C ASN A 117 -14.66 -26.76 2.85
N GLY A 118 -15.42 -25.75 3.27
CA GLY A 118 -15.46 -25.23 4.63
C GLY A 118 -15.63 -23.71 4.67
N ASP A 119 -15.43 -23.15 5.85
CA ASP A 119 -15.53 -21.71 6.09
C ASP A 119 -14.27 -20.94 5.65
N VAL A 120 -14.46 -19.72 5.17
CA VAL A 120 -13.42 -18.76 4.79
C VAL A 120 -13.47 -17.56 5.74
N ASN A 121 -12.32 -17.15 6.27
CA ASN A 121 -12.24 -16.05 7.23
C ASN A 121 -12.39 -14.67 6.55
N ILE A 122 -13.10 -13.77 7.24
CA ILE A 122 -13.27 -12.36 6.90
C ILE A 122 -12.59 -11.53 7.99
N TYR A 123 -11.83 -10.54 7.55
CA TYR A 123 -11.03 -9.64 8.37
C TYR A 123 -11.46 -8.19 8.17
N ASP A 124 -11.06 -7.29 9.07
CA ASP A 124 -11.35 -5.85 8.99
C ASP A 124 -10.41 -5.08 8.04
N ALA A 125 -9.29 -5.70 7.64
CA ALA A 125 -8.28 -5.20 6.72
C ALA A 125 -7.38 -6.36 6.25
N PRO A 126 -6.52 -6.17 5.22
CA PRO A 126 -5.54 -7.19 4.84
C PRO A 126 -4.56 -7.40 5.99
N ASN A 127 -4.38 -8.64 6.41
CA ASN A 127 -3.58 -8.99 7.60
C ASN A 127 -4.10 -8.31 8.90
N GLY A 128 -5.38 -7.95 8.93
CA GLY A 128 -6.05 -7.32 10.07
C GLY A 128 -6.64 -8.31 11.08
N ASN A 129 -7.58 -7.83 11.89
CA ASN A 129 -8.26 -8.66 12.89
C ASN A 129 -9.36 -9.49 12.23
N TYR A 130 -9.53 -10.72 12.73
CA TYR A 130 -10.66 -11.57 12.35
C TYR A 130 -11.98 -10.91 12.76
N VAL A 131 -12.96 -10.93 11.86
CA VAL A 131 -14.31 -10.37 12.07
C VAL A 131 -15.36 -11.48 12.06
N SER A 132 -15.34 -12.35 11.05
CA SER A 132 -16.33 -13.42 10.87
C SER A 132 -15.83 -14.48 9.89
N SER A 133 -16.66 -15.48 9.58
CA SER A 133 -16.43 -16.42 8.47
C SER A 133 -17.60 -16.43 7.49
N ILE A 134 -17.36 -16.93 6.28
CA ILE A 134 -18.35 -17.22 5.26
C ILE A 134 -18.19 -18.66 4.77
N SER A 135 -19.28 -19.43 4.72
CA SER A 135 -19.22 -20.82 4.29
C SER A 135 -19.00 -20.95 2.79
N GLY A 136 -18.18 -21.94 2.42
CA GLY A 136 -17.99 -22.37 1.04
C GLY A 136 -19.30 -22.69 0.34
N GLY A 137 -19.40 -22.30 -0.93
CA GLY A 137 -20.62 -22.35 -1.73
C GLY A 137 -21.48 -21.09 -1.65
N SER A 138 -21.28 -20.23 -0.63
CA SER A 138 -22.00 -18.95 -0.53
C SER A 138 -21.53 -17.97 -1.61
N SER A 139 -22.41 -17.04 -1.99
CA SER A 139 -22.03 -15.89 -2.82
C SER A 139 -21.81 -14.64 -1.97
N LEU A 140 -20.98 -13.73 -2.48
CA LEU A 140 -20.72 -12.43 -1.88
C LEU A 140 -20.49 -11.37 -2.95
N HIS A 141 -20.85 -10.12 -2.64
CA HIS A 141 -20.54 -8.99 -3.49
C HIS A 141 -19.11 -8.50 -3.21
N VAL A 142 -18.34 -8.34 -4.27
CA VAL A 142 -16.93 -7.93 -4.22
C VAL A 142 -16.78 -6.56 -4.88
N TYR A 143 -16.37 -5.59 -4.08
CA TYR A 143 -16.20 -4.19 -4.48
C TYR A 143 -14.79 -3.88 -4.95
N ALA A 144 -13.79 -4.63 -4.50
CA ALA A 144 -12.42 -4.48 -4.96
C ALA A 144 -11.60 -5.73 -4.67
N SER A 145 -10.45 -5.84 -5.32
CA SER A 145 -9.38 -6.73 -4.90
C SER A 145 -8.08 -5.98 -4.71
N LYS A 146 -7.20 -6.50 -3.87
CA LYS A 146 -5.81 -6.04 -3.77
C LYS A 146 -4.90 -7.23 -3.51
N THR A 147 -3.70 -7.18 -4.06
CA THR A 147 -2.66 -8.19 -3.81
C THR A 147 -1.60 -7.55 -2.92
N ASP A 148 -1.35 -8.15 -1.76
CA ASP A 148 -0.32 -7.67 -0.83
C ASP A 148 1.09 -8.08 -1.27
N ALA A 149 2.09 -7.59 -0.55
CA ALA A 149 3.51 -7.92 -0.78
C ALA A 149 3.82 -9.43 -0.69
N ASN A 150 2.97 -10.22 -0.02
CA ASN A 150 3.11 -11.68 0.10
C ASN A 150 2.40 -12.44 -1.03
N ASN A 151 1.97 -11.73 -2.09
CA ASN A 151 1.25 -12.28 -3.23
C ASN A 151 -0.13 -12.87 -2.83
N THR A 152 -0.70 -12.46 -1.70
CA THR A 152 -2.04 -12.85 -1.27
C THR A 152 -3.05 -11.85 -1.83
N THR A 153 -4.07 -12.34 -2.54
CA THR A 153 -5.15 -11.50 -3.05
C THR A 153 -6.30 -11.45 -2.07
N TRP A 154 -6.58 -10.25 -1.60
CA TRP A 154 -7.64 -9.89 -0.68
C TRP A 154 -8.82 -9.30 -1.46
N TYR A 155 -10.04 -9.63 -1.06
CA TYR A 155 -11.26 -9.11 -1.68
C TYR A 155 -12.06 -8.25 -0.69
N ASP A 156 -12.36 -7.02 -1.06
CA ASP A 156 -13.22 -6.09 -0.32
C ASP A 156 -14.69 -6.47 -0.56
N VAL A 157 -15.41 -6.78 0.52
CA VAL A 157 -16.74 -7.40 0.48
C VAL A 157 -17.81 -6.57 1.21
N GLY A 158 -17.48 -5.34 1.61
CA GLY A 158 -18.43 -4.40 2.22
C GLY A 158 -17.86 -3.64 3.41
#